data_AF-A0A402AKK3-F1
#
_entry.id   AF-A0A402AKK3-F1
#
_cell.length_a   1.000
_cell.length_b   1.000
_cell.length_c   1.000
_cell.angle_alpha   90.00
_cell.angle_beta   90.00
_cell.angle_gamma   90.00
#
_symmetry.space_group_name_H-M   'P 1'
#
loop_
_entity.id
_entity.type
_entity.pdbx_description
1 polymer ?
#
loop_
_entity_poly.entity_id
_entity_poly.type
_entity_poly.pdbx_seq_one_letter_code
_entity_poly.pdbx_strand_id
1 'polypeptide(L)'
;MHLGFYQKKLIALDEQFQESHVLVLAPTGKGKTSRIIIPALLREFGSRSLFINDTKGELVELTAGHLSLYHHCMVFAPTEPTRSHRYNPLAHVSTMDDAEALAHCLIDNTGTSREEFWNSAPKLLVASAVLHLRVAEPKAPLAACLTFFAV
;
A
#
# COMPACT_ATOMS: atom_id res chain seq x y z
N MET A 1 -0.40 -9.08 19.21
CA MET A 1 -1.19 -9.58 18.06
C MET A 1 -1.62 -11.01 18.37
N HIS A 2 -2.92 -11.29 18.36
CA HIS A 2 -3.44 -12.67 18.53
C HIS A 2 -3.37 -13.40 17.18
N LEU A 3 -2.56 -14.45 17.09
CA LEU A 3 -2.29 -15.20 15.85
C LEU A 3 -3.24 -16.39 15.65
N GLY A 4 -3.92 -16.83 16.71
CA GLY A 4 -4.93 -17.89 16.64
C GLY A 4 -4.84 -18.86 17.81
N PHE A 5 -5.30 -20.10 17.61
CA PHE A 5 -5.22 -21.15 18.62
C PHE A 5 -4.46 -22.37 18.06
N TYR A 6 -3.60 -22.97 18.89
CA TYR A 6 -2.97 -24.25 18.62
C TYR A 6 -3.16 -25.16 19.83
N GLN A 7 -3.72 -26.37 19.61
CA GLN A 7 -4.05 -27.32 20.69
C GLN A 7 -4.82 -26.66 21.86
N LYS A 8 -5.82 -25.84 21.54
CA LYS A 8 -6.63 -25.04 22.50
C LYS A 8 -5.87 -23.96 23.28
N LYS A 9 -4.58 -23.75 23.03
CA LYS A 9 -3.82 -22.63 23.58
C LYS A 9 -3.86 -21.44 22.63
N LEU A 10 -4.13 -20.25 23.17
CA LEU A 10 -4.00 -19.00 22.43
C LEU A 10 -2.54 -18.82 22.03
N ILE A 11 -2.30 -18.53 20.76
CA ILE A 11 -1.02 -18.11 20.24
C ILE A 11 -1.13 -16.60 20.01
N ALA A 12 -0.34 -15.84 20.75
CA ALA A 12 -0.23 -14.40 20.64
C ALA A 12 1.24 -14.01 20.73
N LEU A 13 1.61 -12.89 20.10
CA LEU A 13 2.90 -12.28 20.33
C LEU A 13 2.94 -11.67 21.72
N ASP A 14 4.01 -11.93 22.47
CA ASP A 14 4.31 -11.18 23.68
C ASP A 14 4.52 -9.69 23.36
N GLU A 15 4.42 -8.84 24.37
CA GLU A 15 4.55 -7.39 24.23
C GLU A 15 5.88 -6.98 23.58
N GLN A 16 6.98 -7.61 23.99
CA GLN A 16 8.32 -7.39 23.44
C GLN A 16 8.46 -7.68 21.93
N PHE A 17 7.54 -8.49 21.35
CA PHE A 17 7.59 -8.88 19.94
C PHE A 17 6.49 -8.22 19.10
N GLN A 18 5.72 -7.27 19.65
CA GLN A 18 4.60 -6.65 18.91
C GLN A 18 5.05 -5.92 17.64
N GLU A 19 6.27 -5.39 17.63
CA GLU A 19 6.86 -4.67 16.49
C GLU A 19 7.59 -5.60 15.50
N SER A 20 7.69 -6.90 15.82
CA SER A 20 8.33 -7.87 14.95
C SER A 20 7.42 -8.27 13.77
N HIS A 21 8.04 -8.57 12.63
CA HIS A 21 7.33 -9.15 11.50
C HIS A 21 6.96 -10.60 11.75
N VAL A 22 5.77 -11.00 11.28
CA VAL A 22 5.27 -12.38 11.38
C VAL A 22 5.08 -12.98 10.00
N LEU A 23 5.72 -14.11 9.74
CA LEU A 23 5.51 -14.93 8.54
C LEU A 23 4.54 -16.08 8.83
N VAL A 24 3.39 -16.08 8.14
CA VAL A 24 2.39 -17.15 8.24
C VAL A 24 2.44 -18.04 7.00
N LEU A 25 2.85 -19.30 7.19
CA LEU A 25 2.91 -20.31 6.13
C LEU A 25 1.69 -21.24 6.21
N ALA A 26 0.90 -21.28 5.14
CA ALA A 26 -0.22 -22.21 5.01
C ALA A 26 -0.51 -22.48 3.52
N PRO A 27 -0.79 -23.75 3.14
CA PRO A 27 -1.25 -24.05 1.78
C PRO A 27 -2.57 -23.35 1.44
N THR A 28 -2.84 -23.18 0.15
CA THR A 28 -4.10 -22.63 -0.34
C THR A 28 -5.29 -23.41 0.21
N GLY A 29 -6.34 -22.69 0.64
CA GLY A 29 -7.55 -23.29 1.19
C GLY A 29 -7.42 -23.81 2.64
N LYS A 30 -6.28 -23.64 3.31
CA LYS A 30 -6.11 -24.08 4.73
C LYS A 30 -6.50 -23.02 5.77
N GLY A 31 -7.20 -21.97 5.34
CA GLY A 31 -7.84 -21.01 6.24
C GLY A 31 -6.93 -19.90 6.78
N LYS A 32 -5.82 -19.57 6.10
CA LYS A 32 -4.98 -18.40 6.47
C LYS A 32 -5.84 -17.14 6.62
N THR A 33 -6.68 -16.85 5.63
CA THR A 33 -7.58 -15.70 5.67
C THR A 33 -8.63 -15.83 6.78
N SER A 34 -9.38 -16.94 6.82
CA SER A 34 -10.52 -17.10 7.73
C SER A 34 -10.16 -17.33 9.19
N ARG A 35 -9.00 -17.92 9.49
CA ARG A 35 -8.60 -18.28 10.88
C ARG A 35 -7.59 -17.33 11.49
N ILE A 36 -6.87 -16.55 10.68
CA ILE A 36 -5.79 -15.68 11.16
C ILE A 36 -6.10 -14.22 10.81
N ILE A 37 -6.23 -13.89 9.53
CA ILE A 37 -6.35 -12.48 9.08
C ILE A 37 -7.67 -11.87 9.53
N ILE A 38 -8.81 -12.46 9.15
CA ILE A 38 -10.14 -11.92 9.49
C ILE A 38 -10.32 -11.81 11.01
N PRO A 39 -10.01 -12.85 11.82
CA PRO A 39 -10.12 -12.74 13.28
C PRO A 39 -9.13 -11.74 13.90
N ALA A 40 -8.01 -11.43 13.26
CA ALA A 40 -7.10 -10.37 13.74
C ALA A 40 -7.71 -8.99 13.50
N LEU A 41 -8.29 -8.76 12.31
CA LEU A 41 -8.96 -7.50 11.97
C LEU A 41 -10.21 -7.25 12.83
N LEU A 42 -11.02 -8.28 13.09
CA LEU A 42 -12.21 -8.20 13.94
C LEU A 42 -11.91 -8.08 15.45
N ARG A 43 -10.63 -8.07 15.83
CA ARG A 43 -10.17 -7.82 17.20
C ARG A 43 -9.34 -6.53 17.29
N GLU A 44 -9.32 -5.74 16.23
CA GLU A 44 -8.70 -4.44 16.25
C GLU A 44 -9.70 -3.39 16.75
N PHE A 45 -9.29 -2.64 17.78
CA PHE A 45 -10.15 -1.69 18.48
C PHE A 45 -9.56 -0.27 18.49
N GLY A 46 -8.88 0.15 17.41
CA GLY A 46 -8.29 1.48 17.34
C GLY A 46 -6.88 1.59 17.92
N SER A 47 -6.22 0.47 18.24
CA SER A 47 -4.92 0.46 18.94
C SER A 47 -3.73 0.75 18.03
N ARG A 48 -3.89 0.60 16.70
CA ARG A 48 -2.84 0.83 15.70
C ARG A 48 -3.40 1.20 14.33
N SER A 49 -2.58 1.84 13.51
CA SER A 49 -2.89 2.04 12.08
C SER A 49 -2.79 0.73 11.31
N LEU A 50 -3.67 0.54 10.33
CA LEU A 50 -3.71 -0.67 9.50
C LEU A 50 -3.46 -0.31 8.02
N PHE A 51 -2.59 -1.07 7.37
CA PHE A 51 -2.44 -1.07 5.91
C PHE A 51 -2.62 -2.52 5.42
N ILE A 52 -3.66 -2.76 4.64
CA ILE A 52 -4.12 -4.12 4.30
C ILE A 52 -4.08 -4.28 2.78
N ASN A 53 -3.33 -5.27 2.31
CA ASN A 53 -3.40 -5.71 0.93
C ASN A 53 -4.54 -6.72 0.77
N ASP A 54 -5.63 -6.28 0.15
CA ASP A 54 -6.84 -7.09 -0.10
C ASP A 54 -7.10 -7.21 -1.60
N THR A 55 -6.37 -8.11 -2.27
CA THR A 55 -6.46 -8.32 -3.71
C THR A 55 -7.81 -8.85 -4.20
N LYS A 56 -8.65 -9.38 -3.30
CA LYS A 56 -9.96 -9.95 -3.64
C LYS A 56 -11.14 -9.11 -3.14
N GLY A 57 -10.91 -8.15 -2.26
CA GLY A 57 -11.95 -7.35 -1.61
C GLY A 57 -12.69 -8.06 -0.46
N GLU A 58 -12.36 -9.33 -0.17
CA GLU A 58 -13.06 -10.14 0.83
C GLU A 58 -12.80 -9.64 2.27
N LEU A 59 -11.63 -9.06 2.52
CA LEU A 59 -11.29 -8.56 3.86
C LEU A 59 -12.07 -7.29 4.16
N VAL A 60 -12.11 -6.35 3.21
CA VAL A 60 -12.90 -5.12 3.34
C VAL A 60 -14.37 -5.46 3.50
N GLU A 61 -14.92 -6.33 2.66
CA GLU A 61 -16.34 -6.73 2.73
C GLU A 61 -16.72 -7.32 4.10
N LEU A 62 -15.87 -8.19 4.65
CA LEU A 62 -16.17 -8.90 5.90
C LEU A 62 -15.80 -8.11 7.17
N THR A 63 -14.91 -7.14 7.10
CA THR A 63 -14.33 -6.52 8.31
C THR A 63 -14.47 -4.99 8.40
N ALA A 64 -14.70 -4.28 7.29
CA ALA A 64 -14.76 -2.82 7.29
C ALA A 64 -15.88 -2.28 8.20
N GLY A 65 -17.01 -2.98 8.30
CA GLY A 65 -18.09 -2.59 9.21
C GLY A 65 -17.63 -2.51 10.67
N HIS A 66 -16.90 -3.53 11.15
CA HIS A 66 -16.32 -3.52 12.48
C HIS A 66 -15.20 -2.48 12.62
N LEU A 67 -14.26 -2.45 11.67
CA LEU A 67 -13.13 -1.52 11.72
C LEU A 67 -13.59 -0.06 11.70
N SER A 68 -14.68 0.26 11.01
CA SER A 68 -15.22 1.62 10.92
C SER A 68 -15.72 2.18 12.25
N LEU A 69 -15.93 1.34 13.27
CA LEU A 69 -16.27 1.76 14.62
C LEU A 69 -15.08 2.42 15.34
N TYR A 70 -13.84 2.12 14.91
CA TYR A 70 -12.62 2.54 15.59
C TYR A 70 -11.63 3.25 14.65
N HIS A 71 -11.80 3.13 13.35
CA HIS A 71 -10.89 3.65 12.32
C HIS A 71 -11.63 4.40 11.21
N HIS A 72 -10.93 5.36 10.61
CA HIS A 72 -11.34 5.89 9.31
C HIS A 72 -10.89 4.92 8.20
N CYS A 73 -11.82 4.13 7.68
CA CYS A 73 -11.53 3.12 6.66
C CYS A 73 -11.52 3.74 5.25
N MET A 74 -10.39 3.64 4.56
CA MET A 74 -10.25 4.02 3.16
C MET A 74 -9.90 2.78 2.32
N VAL A 75 -10.45 2.72 1.11
CA VAL A 75 -10.19 1.66 0.12
C VAL A 75 -9.53 2.29 -1.09
N PHE A 76 -8.36 1.79 -1.48
CA PHE A 76 -7.69 2.18 -2.72
C PHE A 76 -7.69 0.99 -3.69
N ALA A 77 -8.48 1.10 -4.76
CA ALA A 77 -8.70 0.07 -5.76
C ALA A 77 -8.64 0.70 -7.16
N PRO A 78 -7.43 1.02 -7.68
CA PRO A 78 -7.27 1.80 -8.92
C PRO A 78 -7.88 1.12 -10.16
N THR A 79 -8.14 -0.19 -10.11
CA THR A 79 -8.83 -0.96 -11.17
C THR A 79 -10.36 -0.94 -11.04
N GLU A 80 -10.91 -0.48 -9.92
CA GLU A 80 -12.35 -0.36 -9.64
C GLU A 80 -12.70 1.07 -9.17
N PRO A 81 -12.72 2.07 -10.07
CA PRO A 81 -12.85 3.48 -9.70
C PRO A 81 -14.12 3.83 -8.90
N THR A 82 -15.20 3.06 -9.06
CA THR A 82 -16.46 3.26 -8.33
C THR A 82 -16.36 2.92 -6.84
N ARG A 83 -15.44 2.05 -6.46
CA ARG A 83 -15.22 1.59 -5.08
C ARG A 83 -13.95 2.19 -4.45
N SER A 84 -13.12 2.86 -5.26
CA SER A 84 -11.86 3.43 -4.81
C SER A 84 -12.00 4.86 -4.31
N HIS A 85 -11.36 5.13 -3.18
CA HIS A 85 -10.99 6.49 -2.80
C HIS A 85 -9.94 7.01 -3.78
N ARG A 86 -9.91 8.33 -3.96
CA ARG A 86 -8.95 8.99 -4.85
C ARG A 86 -7.64 9.22 -4.10
N TYR A 87 -6.53 8.96 -4.77
CA TYR A 87 -5.20 9.23 -4.27
C TYR A 87 -4.38 9.88 -5.39
N ASN A 88 -3.74 11.00 -5.08
CA ASN A 88 -2.80 11.66 -5.98
C ASN A 88 -1.41 11.67 -5.33
N PRO A 89 -0.48 10.81 -5.77
CA PRO A 89 0.86 10.78 -5.17
C PRO A 89 1.62 12.10 -5.37
N LEU A 90 1.30 12.87 -6.42
CA LEU A 90 1.93 14.18 -6.64
C LEU A 90 1.61 15.16 -5.50
N ALA A 91 0.45 15.02 -4.84
CA ALA A 91 0.07 15.93 -3.76
C ALA A 91 1.03 15.87 -2.55
N HIS A 92 1.83 14.80 -2.45
CA HIS A 92 2.77 14.57 -1.35
C HIS A 92 4.22 14.93 -1.70
N VAL A 93 4.48 15.43 -2.92
CA VAL A 93 5.83 15.79 -3.36
C VAL A 93 6.08 17.28 -3.13
N SER A 94 7.08 17.59 -2.31
CA SER A 94 7.52 18.97 -2.02
C SER A 94 9.01 19.19 -2.28
N THR A 95 9.81 18.13 -2.25
CA THR A 95 11.27 18.19 -2.40
C THR A 95 11.77 17.32 -3.56
N MET A 96 13.05 17.48 -3.92
CA MET A 96 13.73 16.60 -4.87
C MET A 96 13.69 15.14 -4.38
N ASP A 97 13.99 14.92 -3.11
CA ASP A 97 14.02 13.59 -2.50
C ASP A 97 12.64 12.90 -2.57
N ASP A 98 11.54 13.64 -2.36
CA ASP A 98 10.18 13.09 -2.51
C ASP A 98 9.91 12.66 -3.96
N ALA A 99 10.37 13.46 -4.93
CA ALA A 99 10.18 13.18 -6.35
C ALA A 99 11.00 11.97 -6.80
N GLU A 100 12.24 11.87 -6.33
CA GLU A 100 13.10 10.70 -6.56
C GLU A 100 12.50 9.45 -5.91
N ALA A 101 12.05 9.53 -4.66
CA ALA A 101 11.42 8.41 -3.97
C ALA A 101 10.16 7.91 -4.71
N LEU A 102 9.33 8.83 -5.22
CA LEU A 102 8.19 8.48 -6.05
C LEU A 102 8.62 7.83 -7.37
N ALA A 103 9.64 8.38 -8.04
CA ALA A 103 10.16 7.82 -9.28
C ALA A 103 10.72 6.41 -9.09
N HIS A 104 11.47 6.18 -8.02
CA HIS A 104 11.94 4.85 -7.62
C HIS A 104 10.79 3.88 -7.40
N CYS A 105 9.78 4.28 -6.62
CA CYS A 105 8.59 3.46 -6.36
C CYS A 105 7.88 3.03 -7.66
N LEU A 106 7.79 3.92 -8.65
CA LEU A 106 7.15 3.63 -9.93
C LEU A 106 8.02 2.75 -10.86
N ILE A 107 9.32 3.04 -10.95
CA ILE A 107 10.21 2.43 -11.95
C ILE A 107 10.81 1.10 -11.48
N ASP A 108 11.20 0.95 -10.21
CA ASP A 108 11.92 -0.24 -9.73
C ASP A 108 11.08 -1.53 -9.85
N ASN A 109 9.75 -1.40 -9.96
CA ASN A 109 8.82 -2.49 -10.17
C ASN A 109 8.61 -2.88 -11.65
N THR A 110 9.33 -2.28 -12.60
CA THR A 110 9.15 -2.48 -14.05
C THR A 110 10.21 -3.36 -14.72
N GLY A 111 11.18 -3.85 -13.94
CA GLY A 111 12.31 -4.66 -14.41
C GLY A 111 13.61 -3.86 -14.47
N THR A 112 14.71 -4.54 -14.83
CA THR A 112 16.05 -3.94 -14.90
C THR A 112 16.66 -4.13 -16.28
N SER A 113 17.40 -3.12 -16.72
CA SER A 113 18.23 -3.18 -17.92
C SER A 113 19.63 -3.65 -17.58
N ARG A 114 20.30 -4.27 -18.56
CA ARG A 114 21.73 -4.57 -18.49
C ARG A 114 22.61 -3.32 -18.58
N GLU A 115 22.10 -2.28 -19.22
CA GLU A 115 22.78 -1.00 -19.35
C GLU A 115 22.32 -0.06 -18.22
N GLU A 116 23.28 0.39 -17.42
CA GLU A 116 23.00 1.19 -16.22
C GLU A 116 22.27 2.51 -16.53
N PHE A 117 22.54 3.09 -17.71
CA PHE A 117 21.84 4.27 -18.19
C PHE A 117 20.31 4.08 -18.17
N TRP A 118 19.80 2.93 -18.60
CA TRP A 118 18.37 2.64 -18.65
C TRP A 118 17.76 2.32 -17.29
N ASN A 119 18.58 2.12 -16.24
CA ASN A 119 18.11 1.97 -14.87
C ASN A 119 17.98 3.34 -14.16
N SER A 120 18.81 4.31 -14.54
CA SER A 120 18.89 5.62 -13.88
C SER A 120 18.15 6.74 -14.63
N ALA A 121 18.26 6.80 -15.95
CA ALA A 121 17.68 7.87 -16.76
C ALA A 121 16.15 7.97 -16.64
N PRO A 122 15.36 6.88 -16.64
CA PRO A 122 13.91 6.97 -16.48
C PRO A 122 13.50 7.55 -15.12
N LYS A 123 14.25 7.26 -14.05
CA LYS A 123 13.95 7.78 -12.70
C LYS A 123 14.17 9.28 -12.64
N LEU A 124 15.31 9.75 -13.16
CA LEU A 124 15.61 11.19 -13.25
C LEU A 124 14.57 11.92 -14.10
N LEU A 125 14.17 11.32 -15.21
CA LEU A 125 13.16 11.88 -16.11
C LEU A 125 11.79 12.00 -15.41
N VAL A 126 11.33 10.95 -14.72
CA VAL A 126 10.08 10.95 -13.96
C VAL A 126 10.14 11.95 -12.80
N ALA A 127 11.23 11.97 -12.02
CA ALA A 127 11.40 12.91 -10.91
C ALA A 127 11.34 14.37 -11.41
N SER A 128 12.00 14.67 -12.54
CA SER A 128 12.00 15.99 -13.16
C SER A 128 10.60 16.40 -13.63
N ALA A 129 9.87 15.50 -14.30
CA ALA A 129 8.50 15.76 -14.75
C ALA A 129 7.55 16.02 -13.56
N VAL A 130 7.68 15.22 -12.50
CA VAL A 130 6.91 15.39 -11.25
C VAL A 130 7.19 16.77 -10.65
N LEU A 131 8.45 17.15 -10.45
CA LEU A 131 8.82 18.44 -9.88
C LEU A 131 8.31 19.61 -10.72
N HIS A 132 8.46 19.53 -12.04
CA HIS A 132 7.93 20.53 -12.95
C HIS A 132 6.42 20.71 -12.76
N LEU A 133 5.66 19.61 -12.74
CA LEU A 133 4.21 19.66 -12.52
C LEU A 133 3.85 20.19 -11.14
N ARG A 134 4.61 19.88 -10.08
CA ARG A 134 4.37 20.45 -8.74
C ARG A 134 4.44 21.97 -8.72
N VAL A 135 5.33 22.55 -9.52
CA VAL A 135 5.52 24.00 -9.60
C VAL A 135 4.53 24.64 -10.58
N ALA A 136 4.40 24.10 -11.78
CA ALA A 136 3.59 24.67 -12.85
C ALA A 136 2.08 24.44 -12.62
N GLU A 137 1.71 23.27 -12.11
CA GLU A 137 0.33 22.83 -11.93
C GLU A 137 0.15 22.07 -10.60
N PRO A 138 0.07 22.74 -9.44
CA PRO A 138 0.06 22.09 -8.12
C PRO A 138 -1.10 21.11 -7.87
N LYS A 139 -2.11 21.06 -8.73
CA LYS A 139 -3.25 20.13 -8.65
C LYS A 139 -3.26 19.11 -9.79
N ALA A 140 -2.19 19.04 -10.59
CA ALA A 140 -2.08 18.10 -11.68
C ALA A 140 -2.27 16.65 -11.19
N PRO A 141 -3.01 15.81 -11.93
CA PRO A 141 -3.08 14.39 -11.67
C PRO A 141 -1.77 13.71 -12.11
N LEU A 142 -1.48 12.53 -11.56
CA LEU A 142 -0.33 11.72 -11.99
C LEU A 142 -0.29 11.48 -13.51
N ALA A 143 -1.45 11.37 -14.16
CA ALA A 143 -1.55 11.20 -15.61
C ALA A 143 -0.97 12.38 -16.41
N ALA A 144 -0.87 13.59 -15.84
CA ALA A 144 -0.24 14.73 -16.50
C ALA A 144 1.27 14.54 -16.71
N CYS A 145 1.92 13.59 -16.02
CA CYS A 145 3.30 13.23 -16.33
C CYS A 145 3.43 12.71 -17.78
N LEU A 146 2.39 12.11 -18.35
CA LEU A 146 2.43 11.60 -19.72
C LEU A 146 2.48 12.71 -20.77
N THR A 147 1.84 13.85 -20.52
CA THR A 147 1.86 14.99 -21.44
C THR A 147 3.22 15.69 -21.45
N PHE A 148 3.96 15.64 -20.34
CA PHE A 148 5.34 16.15 -20.27
C PHE A 148 6.28 15.42 -21.25
N PHE A 149 6.02 14.13 -21.53
CA PHE A 149 6.83 13.32 -22.45
C PHE A 149 6.35 13.36 -23.90
N ALA A 150 5.25 14.07 -24.19
CA ALA A 150 4.63 14.09 -25.51
C ALA A 150 5.08 15.25 -26.41
N VAL A 151 6.16 15.95 -26.04
CA VAL A 151 6.79 17.04 -26.80
C VAL A 151 8.04 16.53 -27.49
#